data_AF-A0A3L7SV08-F1
#
_entry.id   AF-A0A3L7SV08-F1
#
_cell.length_a   1.000
_cell.length_b   1.000
_cell.length_c   1.000
_cell.angle_alpha   90.00
_cell.angle_beta   90.00
_cell.angle_gamma   90.00
#
_symmetry.space_group_name_H-M   'P 1'
#
loop_
_entity.id
_entity.type
_entity.pdbx_description
1 polymer ?
#
loop_
_entity_poly.entity_id
_entity_poly.type
_entity_poly.pdbx_seq_one_letter_code
_entity_poly.pdbx_strand_id
1 'polypeptide(L)'
;MISFLKAKALKKLALLTMGTMFCLFTDAPVNAAEKEPFTPLGAPSCASAACHNQNLGKGIPFSEYTTWTGFDPHHKAYEVLFNPRSDRIVKNLYNTGAGSAGATQLCLNCHSSNQGKSEHAGPGFTLTEGVGCESCHGASSGYISIHFTEKFKKLSSQEKEKEHGLTNTKDLSSRNKMCADCHVGNAKKGMEVNHDLIAAGHPRLNFELSAYSAQYPKHWKMSDDLKRYPDFNAKAWAIGQIESSKVALQLLEDRTTGLHGVDGKKSLWPEFTEFDCFSCHKDLKLNSRKYQGGYSNKPGSLPWGGWFNGNALKLVLEESKVKAFPTEVSLQMNQFGAQPSKVGQSCKKAIAQLEIAAQDLEKSPTWGKSQLQSLAKKLIDSGKTIAEKGSWDDFAQLYLGLAAIHNSWDDLDPQGVPKDFTKELVKLRDLLKDVFPKGFDSPSLFEDKFSMNLRNEKSSETFSSVFRSLQDVLESNRR
;
A
#
# COMPACT_ATOMS: atom_id res chain seq x y z
N MET A 1 39.04 3.90 96.30
CA MET A 1 38.96 2.57 95.67
C MET A 1 38.58 2.79 94.21
N ILE A 2 39.56 2.66 93.30
CA ILE A 2 39.66 1.54 92.35
C ILE A 2 38.42 1.57 91.43
N SER A 3 38.52 2.02 90.18
CA SER A 3 39.15 1.20 89.14
C SER A 3 39.83 2.05 88.06
N PHE A 4 41.15 2.15 88.22
CA PHE A 4 42.09 2.09 87.10
C PHE A 4 41.98 0.72 86.42
N LEU A 5 42.24 0.70 85.10
CA LEU A 5 42.57 -0.45 84.22
C LEU A 5 41.53 -0.75 83.13
N LYS A 6 41.59 0.03 82.04
CA LYS A 6 41.93 -0.48 80.68
C LYS A 6 41.86 0.67 79.66
N ALA A 7 42.82 1.57 79.75
CA ALA A 7 43.16 2.51 78.68
C ALA A 7 44.50 2.09 78.08
N LYS A 8 44.48 1.35 76.95
CA LYS A 8 45.56 1.22 75.95
C LYS A 8 45.23 0.11 74.95
N ALA A 9 44.25 0.33 74.07
CA ALA A 9 44.13 -0.38 72.79
C ALA A 9 43.07 0.26 71.88
N LEU A 10 43.05 1.59 71.71
CA LEU A 10 42.12 2.28 70.80
C LEU A 10 42.74 3.60 70.32
N LYS A 11 43.95 3.53 69.77
CA LYS A 11 44.59 4.62 69.00
C LYS A 11 45.46 4.01 67.90
N LYS A 12 44.81 3.33 66.94
CA LYS A 12 45.36 2.97 65.62
C LYS A 12 44.26 2.41 64.72
N LEU A 13 43.14 3.13 64.61
CA LEU A 13 42.14 2.92 63.56
C LEU A 13 41.32 4.20 63.34
N ALA A 14 42.03 5.32 63.18
CA ALA A 14 41.44 6.62 62.87
C ALA A 14 42.31 7.32 61.83
N LEU A 15 42.63 6.60 60.74
CA LEU A 15 43.29 7.17 59.56
C LEU A 15 43.13 6.23 58.35
N LEU A 16 41.91 5.79 58.05
CA LEU A 16 41.62 5.13 56.76
C LEU A 16 40.12 5.15 56.38
N THR A 17 39.43 6.28 56.55
CA THR A 17 38.07 6.49 55.99
C THR A 17 37.83 7.94 55.53
N MET A 18 38.88 8.64 55.05
CA MET A 18 38.74 9.85 54.22
C MET A 18 39.07 9.52 52.75
N GLY A 19 38.50 8.43 52.26
CA GLY A 19 38.55 8.04 50.85
C GLY A 19 37.19 8.27 50.21
N THR A 20 37.09 9.35 49.44
CA THR A 20 36.19 9.45 48.27
C THR A 20 34.73 9.05 48.49
N MET A 21 33.95 9.90 49.16
CA MET A 21 32.53 10.04 48.81
C MET A 21 32.45 11.02 47.63
N PHE A 22 32.95 10.57 46.48
CA PHE A 22 32.63 11.19 45.20
C PHE A 22 31.17 10.80 44.96
N CYS A 23 30.25 11.75 45.11
CA CYS A 23 28.88 11.56 44.65
C CYS A 23 28.94 11.20 43.17
N LEU A 24 28.83 9.91 42.86
CA LEU A 24 28.44 9.45 41.55
C LEU A 24 26.97 9.86 41.38
N PHE A 25 26.77 11.13 40.99
CA PHE A 25 25.62 11.46 40.16
C PHE A 25 25.84 10.68 38.87
N THR A 26 25.34 9.44 38.85
CA THR A 26 25.06 8.80 37.57
C THR A 26 24.01 9.68 36.91
N ASP A 27 24.40 10.44 35.90
CA ASP A 27 23.47 10.98 34.91
C ASP A 27 22.74 9.78 34.32
N ALA A 28 21.65 9.36 34.97
CA ALA A 28 20.66 8.53 34.35
C ALA A 28 20.26 9.30 33.07
N PRO A 29 20.32 8.67 31.89
CA PRO A 29 19.83 9.34 30.69
C PRO A 29 18.40 9.76 31.01
N VAL A 30 18.16 11.07 31.01
CA VAL A 30 16.81 11.62 30.96
C VAL A 30 16.27 11.07 29.66
N ASN A 31 15.55 9.95 29.73
CA ASN A 31 14.73 9.50 28.63
C ASN A 31 13.84 10.69 28.34
N ALA A 32 14.08 11.35 27.20
CA ALA A 32 13.15 12.33 26.68
C ALA A 32 11.79 11.65 26.73
N ALA A 33 10.86 12.18 27.53
CA ALA A 33 9.52 11.64 27.62
C ALA A 33 9.02 11.46 26.18
N GLU A 34 8.71 10.22 25.81
CA GLU A 34 8.15 9.95 24.48
C GLU A 34 6.93 10.84 24.34
N LYS A 35 6.91 11.67 23.29
CA LYS A 35 5.79 12.59 23.04
C LYS A 35 4.53 11.73 22.97
N GLU A 36 3.57 11.99 23.86
CA GLU A 36 2.29 11.30 23.86
C GLU A 36 1.71 11.28 22.43
N PRO A 37 1.20 10.13 21.96
CA PRO A 37 0.68 10.01 20.62
C PRO A 37 -0.52 10.95 20.41
N PHE A 38 -0.68 11.46 19.18
CA PHE A 38 -1.86 12.25 18.83
C PHE A 38 -3.13 11.41 18.95
N THR A 39 -4.21 12.04 19.39
CA THR A 39 -5.50 11.42 19.69
C THR A 39 -6.43 11.60 18.48
N PRO A 40 -7.00 10.52 17.92
CA PRO A 40 -8.05 10.64 16.92
C PRO A 40 -9.32 11.19 17.58
N LEU A 41 -9.97 12.16 16.96
CA LEU A 41 -11.17 12.82 17.49
C LEU A 41 -12.48 12.34 16.85
N GLY A 42 -12.38 11.60 15.75
CA GLY A 42 -13.50 11.10 14.94
C GLY A 42 -13.91 12.09 13.84
N ALA A 43 -14.49 11.56 12.76
CA ALA A 43 -14.94 12.33 11.60
C ALA A 43 -15.91 13.50 11.92
N PRO A 44 -16.81 13.41 12.92
CA PRO A 44 -17.66 14.54 13.31
C PRO A 44 -16.91 15.81 13.70
N SER A 45 -15.66 15.70 14.19
CA SER A 45 -14.83 16.87 14.52
C SER A 45 -14.46 17.71 13.29
N CYS A 46 -14.48 17.13 12.10
CA CYS A 46 -14.25 17.79 10.81
C CYS A 46 -15.54 18.36 10.19
N ALA A 47 -16.71 17.86 10.63
CA ALA A 47 -17.97 17.87 9.89
C ALA A 47 -18.85 19.11 10.13
N SER A 48 -18.31 20.19 10.69
CA SER A 48 -19.07 21.44 10.82
C SER A 48 -19.30 22.08 9.44
N ALA A 49 -20.43 22.78 9.26
CA ALA A 49 -20.75 23.47 8.01
C ALA A 49 -19.73 24.59 7.69
N ALA A 50 -19.09 25.17 8.70
CA ALA A 50 -18.01 26.15 8.49
C ALA A 50 -16.68 25.49 8.08
N CYS A 51 -16.57 24.16 8.17
CA CYS A 51 -15.39 23.36 7.86
C CYS A 51 -15.67 22.48 6.63
N HIS A 52 -15.60 21.14 6.78
CA HIS A 52 -15.58 20.20 5.67
C HIS A 52 -16.97 19.63 5.31
N ASN A 53 -18.06 20.30 5.70
CA ASN A 53 -19.43 19.83 5.48
C ASN A 53 -20.40 20.92 4.98
N GLN A 54 -19.98 21.73 4.01
CA GLN A 54 -20.83 22.71 3.34
C GLN A 54 -21.87 22.07 2.41
N ASN A 55 -21.74 20.77 2.10
CA ASN A 55 -22.68 19.99 1.29
C ASN A 55 -22.96 20.62 -0.10
N LEU A 56 -21.91 21.12 -0.76
CA LEU A 56 -21.98 21.74 -2.08
C LEU A 56 -22.02 20.69 -3.21
N GLY A 57 -21.77 19.42 -2.91
CA GLY A 57 -21.81 18.29 -3.84
C GLY A 57 -20.54 17.44 -3.81
N LYS A 58 -20.59 16.28 -4.48
CA LYS A 58 -19.49 15.29 -4.52
C LYS A 58 -18.20 15.92 -5.07
N GLY A 59 -17.12 15.80 -4.31
CA GLY A 59 -15.77 16.24 -4.71
C GLY A 59 -15.59 17.75 -4.80
N ILE A 60 -16.57 18.53 -4.35
CA ILE A 60 -16.44 19.98 -4.26
C ILE A 60 -15.74 20.32 -2.94
N PRO A 61 -14.71 21.19 -2.94
CA PRO A 61 -14.02 21.60 -1.72
C PRO A 61 -14.98 22.10 -0.64
N PHE A 62 -14.64 21.87 0.62
CA PHE A 62 -15.50 22.08 1.79
C PHE A 62 -16.69 21.11 1.88
N SER A 63 -16.82 20.13 0.99
CA SER A 63 -17.83 19.06 1.04
C SER A 63 -17.20 17.68 1.19
N GLU A 64 -16.00 17.61 1.77
CA GLU A 64 -15.26 16.36 1.95
C GLU A 64 -16.03 15.39 2.85
N TYR A 65 -16.64 15.85 3.94
CA TYR A 65 -17.46 15.01 4.83
C TYR A 65 -18.68 14.44 4.11
N THR A 66 -19.38 15.26 3.31
CA THR A 66 -20.52 14.80 2.50
C THR A 66 -20.06 13.83 1.40
N THR A 67 -18.91 14.09 0.78
CA THR A 67 -18.32 13.21 -0.23
C THR A 67 -18.00 11.85 0.38
N TRP A 68 -17.43 11.85 1.58
CA TRP A 68 -17.07 10.65 2.33
C TRP A 68 -18.31 9.85 2.75
N THR A 69 -19.24 10.47 3.49
CA THR A 69 -20.46 9.78 3.94
C THR A 69 -21.33 9.27 2.79
N GLY A 70 -21.44 10.03 1.70
CA GLY A 70 -22.37 9.74 0.60
C GLY A 70 -21.82 8.82 -0.48
N PHE A 71 -20.51 8.82 -0.74
CA PHE A 71 -19.94 8.21 -1.95
C PHE A 71 -18.69 7.38 -1.73
N ASP A 72 -18.10 7.42 -0.53
CA ASP A 72 -16.84 6.76 -0.25
C ASP A 72 -17.04 5.37 0.37
N PRO A 73 -16.50 4.29 -0.25
CA PRO A 73 -16.61 2.95 0.30
C PRO A 73 -15.93 2.82 1.68
N HIS A 74 -14.96 3.67 2.00
CA HIS A 74 -14.27 3.65 3.30
C HIS A 74 -15.21 3.93 4.47
N HIS A 75 -16.21 4.81 4.28
CA HIS A 75 -17.23 5.05 5.32
C HIS A 75 -18.03 3.78 5.65
N LYS A 76 -18.24 2.90 4.65
CA LYS A 76 -18.97 1.64 4.80
C LYS A 76 -18.08 0.47 5.25
N ALA A 77 -16.80 0.69 5.51
CA ALA A 77 -15.86 -0.38 5.82
C ALA A 77 -16.27 -1.17 7.08
N TYR A 78 -16.80 -0.51 8.11
CA TYR A 78 -17.30 -1.21 9.30
C TYR A 78 -18.60 -1.99 9.00
N GLU A 79 -19.51 -1.39 8.22
CA GLU A 79 -20.79 -2.00 7.85
C GLU A 79 -20.60 -3.34 7.13
N VAL A 80 -19.59 -3.46 6.25
CA VAL A 80 -19.37 -4.72 5.52
C VAL A 80 -19.00 -5.89 6.43
N LEU A 81 -18.56 -5.65 7.67
CA LEU A 81 -18.28 -6.70 8.66
C LEU A 81 -19.53 -7.43 9.17
N PHE A 82 -20.73 -6.97 8.81
CA PHE A 82 -22.01 -7.56 9.22
C PHE A 82 -22.77 -8.22 8.06
N ASN A 83 -22.11 -8.39 6.91
CA ASN A 83 -22.73 -9.04 5.75
C ASN A 83 -22.52 -10.57 5.77
N PRO A 84 -23.28 -11.34 4.96
CA PRO A 84 -23.16 -12.80 4.92
C PRO A 84 -21.78 -13.34 4.51
N ARG A 85 -20.98 -12.56 3.78
CA ARG A 85 -19.59 -12.95 3.43
C ARG A 85 -18.72 -12.88 4.68
N SER A 86 -18.82 -11.81 5.46
CA SER A 86 -18.06 -11.62 6.70
C SER A 86 -18.40 -12.66 7.77
N ASP A 87 -19.69 -12.98 7.92
CA ASP A 87 -20.12 -14.08 8.81
C ASP A 87 -19.53 -15.43 8.38
N ARG A 88 -19.47 -15.70 7.07
CA ARG A 88 -18.86 -16.91 6.55
C ARG A 88 -17.35 -16.94 6.79
N ILE A 89 -16.65 -15.81 6.61
CA ILE A 89 -15.21 -15.71 6.87
C ILE A 89 -14.91 -16.08 8.32
N VAL A 90 -15.60 -15.45 9.27
CA VAL A 90 -15.45 -15.75 10.70
C VAL A 90 -15.75 -17.21 11.00
N LYS A 91 -16.86 -17.75 10.48
CA LYS A 91 -17.22 -19.16 10.67
C LYS A 91 -16.13 -20.10 10.15
N ASN A 92 -15.51 -19.79 9.01
CA ASN A 92 -14.45 -20.61 8.42
C ASN A 92 -13.14 -20.51 9.19
N LEU A 93 -12.80 -19.34 9.74
CA LEU A 93 -11.57 -19.13 10.51
C LEU A 93 -11.65 -19.71 11.93
N TYR A 94 -12.80 -19.59 12.57
CA TYR A 94 -12.94 -19.82 14.01
C TYR A 94 -13.95 -20.92 14.38
N ASN A 95 -14.54 -21.59 13.38
CA ASN A 95 -15.64 -22.55 13.54
C ASN A 95 -16.95 -21.90 14.09
N THR A 96 -17.96 -22.74 14.33
CA THR A 96 -19.25 -22.33 14.87
C THR A 96 -19.12 -21.91 16.33
N GLY A 97 -19.27 -20.61 16.63
CA GLY A 97 -19.24 -20.06 17.99
C GLY A 97 -18.47 -18.73 18.14
N ALA A 98 -17.74 -18.30 17.11
CA ALA A 98 -17.07 -17.01 17.10
C ALA A 98 -18.07 -15.84 16.93
N GLY A 99 -17.79 -14.73 17.61
CA GLY A 99 -18.55 -13.48 17.50
C GLY A 99 -18.46 -12.87 16.09
N SER A 100 -19.18 -11.78 15.82
CA SER A 100 -19.19 -11.15 14.49
C SER A 100 -17.81 -10.60 14.09
N ALA A 101 -17.58 -10.45 12.78
CA ALA A 101 -16.35 -9.83 12.27
C ALA A 101 -16.18 -8.39 12.80
N GLY A 102 -17.29 -7.68 13.03
CA GLY A 102 -17.31 -6.35 13.66
C GLY A 102 -16.86 -6.30 15.12
N ALA A 103 -16.67 -7.45 15.76
CA ALA A 103 -16.08 -7.60 17.08
C ALA A 103 -14.71 -8.30 17.06
N THR A 104 -14.19 -8.66 15.87
CA THR A 104 -12.91 -9.33 15.69
C THR A 104 -11.81 -8.29 15.41
N GLN A 105 -10.79 -8.22 16.27
CA GLN A 105 -9.70 -7.25 16.16
C GLN A 105 -8.98 -7.32 14.80
N LEU A 106 -8.75 -8.54 14.28
CA LEU A 106 -8.17 -8.74 12.94
C LEU A 106 -8.92 -7.96 11.85
N CYS A 107 -10.26 -7.98 11.88
CA CYS A 107 -11.09 -7.27 10.91
C CYS A 107 -11.07 -5.76 11.16
N LEU A 108 -11.14 -5.35 12.43
CA LEU A 108 -11.15 -3.94 12.83
C LEU A 108 -9.85 -3.20 12.51
N ASN A 109 -8.72 -3.91 12.40
CA ASN A 109 -7.43 -3.32 12.04
C ASN A 109 -7.50 -2.55 10.71
N CYS A 110 -8.30 -3.02 9.73
CA CYS A 110 -8.45 -2.36 8.43
C CYS A 110 -9.84 -1.71 8.23
N HIS A 111 -10.89 -2.23 8.87
CA HIS A 111 -12.28 -1.82 8.60
C HIS A 111 -12.82 -0.75 9.55
N SER A 112 -12.00 -0.24 10.45
CA SER A 112 -12.33 0.87 11.34
C SER A 112 -11.13 1.79 11.50
N SER A 113 -11.38 3.10 11.61
CA SER A 113 -10.40 4.07 12.09
C SER A 113 -9.74 3.59 13.38
N ASN A 114 -8.49 4.03 13.59
CA ASN A 114 -7.69 3.70 14.78
C ASN A 114 -7.59 2.19 15.08
N GLN A 115 -7.60 1.33 14.04
CA GLN A 115 -7.62 -0.14 14.20
C GLN A 115 -8.78 -0.63 15.08
N GLY A 116 -9.89 0.11 15.11
CA GLY A 116 -11.03 -0.14 15.98
C GLY A 116 -10.77 -0.04 17.48
N LYS A 117 -9.71 0.65 17.89
CA LYS A 117 -9.42 0.96 19.29
C LYS A 117 -10.07 2.29 19.65
N SER A 118 -10.97 2.26 20.64
CA SER A 118 -11.56 3.50 21.21
C SER A 118 -10.76 4.03 22.40
N GLU A 119 -9.85 3.23 22.94
CA GLU A 119 -8.89 3.66 23.96
C GLU A 119 -8.05 4.83 23.42
N HIS A 120 -8.00 5.93 24.17
CA HIS A 120 -7.35 7.18 23.78
C HIS A 120 -7.93 7.86 22.53
N ALA A 121 -9.19 7.61 22.19
CA ALA A 121 -9.93 8.35 21.17
C ALA A 121 -10.81 9.45 21.79
N GLY A 122 -11.06 10.52 21.04
CA GLY A 122 -11.93 11.63 21.42
C GLY A 122 -13.41 11.27 21.36
N PRO A 123 -14.29 12.10 21.94
CA PRO A 123 -15.71 11.80 22.12
C PRO A 123 -16.51 11.68 20.81
N GLY A 124 -15.97 12.17 19.69
CA GLY A 124 -16.60 12.05 18.36
C GLY A 124 -16.26 10.76 17.62
N PHE A 125 -15.32 9.96 18.13
CA PHE A 125 -14.88 8.72 17.49
C PHE A 125 -15.89 7.59 17.69
N THR A 126 -16.18 6.85 16.62
CA THR A 126 -16.99 5.62 16.67
C THR A 126 -16.47 4.62 15.65
N LEU A 127 -16.50 3.33 16.01
CA LEU A 127 -16.16 2.24 15.08
C LEU A 127 -17.04 2.25 13.82
N THR A 128 -18.29 2.68 13.99
CA THR A 128 -19.29 2.73 12.92
C THR A 128 -19.01 3.78 11.86
N GLU A 129 -18.03 4.67 12.09
CA GLU A 129 -17.61 5.62 11.05
C GLU A 129 -16.86 4.90 9.90
N GLY A 130 -16.42 3.65 10.12
CA GLY A 130 -15.61 2.92 9.16
C GLY A 130 -14.19 3.47 9.11
N VAL A 131 -13.62 3.55 7.92
CA VAL A 131 -12.33 4.22 7.69
C VAL A 131 -12.62 5.72 7.48
N GLY A 132 -12.41 6.50 8.55
CA GLY A 132 -12.68 7.94 8.60
C GLY A 132 -11.52 8.82 8.15
N CYS A 133 -11.71 10.14 8.25
CA CYS A 133 -10.75 11.15 7.79
C CYS A 133 -9.34 10.95 8.37
N GLU A 134 -9.25 10.60 9.65
CA GLU A 134 -7.99 10.48 10.40
C GLU A 134 -7.19 9.21 10.05
N SER A 135 -7.81 8.22 9.40
CA SER A 135 -7.09 7.08 8.82
C SER A 135 -6.18 7.49 7.68
N CYS A 136 -6.51 8.59 6.99
CA CYS A 136 -5.67 9.17 5.94
C CYS A 136 -4.92 10.41 6.42
N HIS A 137 -5.56 11.30 7.15
CA HIS A 137 -4.94 12.57 7.57
C HIS A 137 -4.10 12.46 8.85
N GLY A 138 -4.14 11.32 9.53
CA GLY A 138 -3.56 11.15 10.87
C GLY A 138 -4.47 11.74 11.95
N ALA A 139 -4.19 11.34 13.20
CA ALA A 139 -4.94 11.77 14.37
C ALA A 139 -4.92 13.30 14.53
N SER A 140 -6.11 13.91 14.66
CA SER A 140 -6.29 15.34 14.46
C SER A 140 -6.05 16.22 15.67
N SER A 141 -5.87 15.66 16.88
CA SER A 141 -5.72 16.47 18.10
C SER A 141 -4.60 17.51 18.03
N GLY A 142 -3.54 17.23 17.25
CA GLY A 142 -2.41 18.15 17.08
C GLY A 142 -2.62 19.27 16.06
N TYR A 143 -3.61 19.18 15.16
CA TYR A 143 -3.82 20.16 14.08
C TYR A 143 -5.25 20.69 13.94
N ILE A 144 -6.26 20.06 14.52
CA ILE A 144 -7.68 20.39 14.29
C ILE A 144 -7.99 21.87 14.52
N SER A 145 -7.43 22.47 15.58
CA SER A 145 -7.68 23.86 16.00
C SER A 145 -6.79 24.89 15.32
N ILE A 146 -5.79 24.47 14.52
CA ILE A 146 -4.78 25.39 13.96
C ILE A 146 -4.55 25.23 12.45
N HIS A 147 -5.05 24.16 11.82
CA HIS A 147 -4.71 23.83 10.43
C HIS A 147 -5.12 24.90 9.41
N PHE A 148 -6.15 25.69 9.74
CA PHE A 148 -6.65 26.79 8.92
C PHE A 148 -5.82 28.09 9.06
N THR A 149 -4.95 28.18 10.08
CA THR A 149 -4.16 29.39 10.35
C THR A 149 -3.02 29.58 9.36
N GLU A 150 -2.65 30.83 9.09
CA GLU A 150 -1.52 31.15 8.20
C GLU A 150 -0.18 30.63 8.73
N LYS A 151 0.01 30.63 10.06
CA LYS A 151 1.20 30.06 10.69
C LYS A 151 1.33 28.58 10.37
N PHE A 152 0.26 27.82 10.53
CA PHE A 152 0.28 26.39 10.24
C PHE A 152 0.48 26.11 8.75
N LYS A 153 -0.20 26.84 7.86
CA LYS A 153 -0.06 26.67 6.41
C LYS A 153 1.40 26.81 5.94
N LYS A 154 2.18 27.70 6.55
CA LYS A 154 3.61 27.94 6.26
C LYS A 154 4.55 26.85 6.74
N LEU A 155 4.14 25.98 7.66
CA LEU A 155 4.96 24.84 8.08
C LEU A 155 5.19 23.89 6.89
N SER A 156 6.38 23.30 6.83
CA SER A 156 6.68 22.20 5.91
C SER A 156 5.79 20.99 6.20
N SER A 157 5.61 20.11 5.21
CA SER A 157 4.86 18.87 5.42
C SER A 157 5.50 18.00 6.51
N GLN A 158 6.83 17.98 6.60
CA GLN A 158 7.55 17.22 7.62
C GLN A 158 7.27 17.76 9.04
N GLU A 159 7.24 19.08 9.22
CA GLU A 159 6.87 19.70 10.50
C GLU A 159 5.41 19.41 10.86
N LYS A 160 4.49 19.48 9.89
CA LYS A 160 3.08 19.17 10.10
C LYS A 160 2.87 17.73 10.56
N GLU A 161 3.58 16.78 9.95
CA GLU A 161 3.47 15.37 10.30
C GLU A 161 4.09 15.07 11.67
N LYS A 162 5.36 15.48 11.86
CA LYS A 162 6.10 15.19 13.09
C LYS A 162 5.55 15.93 14.30
N GLU A 163 5.23 17.21 14.15
CA GLU A 163 4.90 18.06 15.30
C GLU A 163 3.40 18.12 15.60
N HIS A 164 2.55 17.78 14.63
CA HIS A 164 1.10 17.91 14.74
C HIS A 164 0.30 16.65 14.32
N GLY A 165 0.94 15.63 13.75
CA GLY A 165 0.27 14.38 13.36
C GLY A 165 -0.46 14.44 12.02
N LEU A 166 -0.33 15.52 11.25
CA LEU A 166 -0.98 15.66 9.94
C LEU A 166 -0.16 14.95 8.86
N THR A 167 -0.64 13.79 8.40
CA THR A 167 0.03 13.00 7.36
C THR A 167 0.12 13.74 6.03
N ASN A 168 1.27 13.67 5.36
CA ASN A 168 1.50 14.31 4.07
C ASN A 168 0.82 13.58 2.90
N THR A 169 -0.49 13.74 2.73
CA THR A 169 -1.26 13.14 1.62
C THR A 169 -0.91 13.73 0.24
N LYS A 170 -0.12 14.81 0.15
CA LYS A 170 0.24 15.45 -1.13
C LYS A 170 1.45 14.81 -1.80
N ASP A 171 2.26 14.12 -1.01
CA ASP A 171 3.39 13.36 -1.49
C ASP A 171 2.94 11.96 -1.91
N LEU A 172 3.40 11.49 -3.07
CA LEU A 172 2.89 10.24 -3.65
C LEU A 172 3.39 9.01 -2.89
N SER A 173 4.61 9.02 -2.33
CA SER A 173 5.06 7.89 -1.49
C SER A 173 4.34 7.85 -0.15
N SER A 174 4.19 8.99 0.52
CA SER A 174 3.39 9.09 1.76
C SER A 174 1.95 8.65 1.51
N ARG A 175 1.34 9.08 0.39
CA ARG A 175 -0.02 8.68 -0.02
C ARG A 175 -0.08 7.17 -0.30
N ASN A 176 0.89 6.59 -1.01
CA ASN A 176 0.94 5.16 -1.26
C ASN A 176 1.00 4.36 0.03
N LYS A 177 1.94 4.70 0.91
CA LYS A 177 2.20 3.98 2.16
C LYS A 177 0.94 3.91 3.04
N MET A 178 0.21 5.01 3.14
CA MET A 178 -1.05 5.10 3.87
C MET A 178 -2.10 4.11 3.35
N CYS A 179 -2.28 4.03 2.03
CA CYS A 179 -3.20 3.07 1.43
C CYS A 179 -2.68 1.63 1.59
N ALA A 180 -1.39 1.43 1.37
CA ALA A 180 -0.74 0.13 1.35
C ALA A 180 -0.70 -0.57 2.71
N ASP A 181 -0.76 0.16 3.83
CA ASP A 181 -0.86 -0.44 5.16
C ASP A 181 -2.07 -1.40 5.26
N CYS A 182 -3.21 -1.05 4.66
CA CYS A 182 -4.41 -1.90 4.60
C CYS A 182 -4.52 -2.71 3.30
N HIS A 183 -4.10 -2.14 2.16
CA HIS A 183 -4.31 -2.72 0.83
C HIS A 183 -3.11 -3.54 0.28
N VAL A 184 -2.02 -3.64 1.03
CA VAL A 184 -0.91 -4.57 0.77
C VAL A 184 -0.66 -5.39 2.02
N GLY A 185 -0.51 -4.70 3.15
CA GLY A 185 -0.47 -5.28 4.48
C GLY A 185 0.66 -4.73 5.35
N ASN A 186 0.40 -4.64 6.65
CA ASN A 186 1.33 -4.20 7.68
C ASN A 186 1.16 -5.07 8.93
N ALA A 187 2.01 -6.09 9.06
CA ALA A 187 1.97 -7.04 10.16
C ALA A 187 2.14 -6.38 11.53
N LYS A 188 2.94 -5.31 11.62
CA LYS A 188 3.15 -4.55 12.87
C LYS A 188 1.90 -3.83 13.36
N LYS A 189 0.95 -3.56 12.46
CA LYS A 189 -0.39 -3.00 12.77
C LYS A 189 -1.48 -4.08 12.80
N GLY A 190 -1.14 -5.37 12.66
CA GLY A 190 -2.10 -6.45 12.51
C GLY A 190 -2.97 -6.34 11.25
N MET A 191 -2.58 -5.50 10.29
CA MET A 191 -3.28 -5.28 9.02
C MET A 191 -2.75 -6.26 7.98
N GLU A 192 -3.01 -7.56 8.14
CA GLU A 192 -2.50 -8.58 7.22
C GLU A 192 -3.64 -9.44 6.69
N VAL A 193 -3.59 -9.71 5.38
CA VAL A 193 -4.43 -10.73 4.73
C VAL A 193 -3.56 -11.89 4.30
N ASN A 194 -3.60 -12.97 5.08
CA ASN A 194 -2.90 -14.22 4.78
C ASN A 194 -3.80 -15.20 4.01
N HIS A 195 -3.24 -16.36 3.67
CA HIS A 195 -3.92 -17.36 2.86
C HIS A 195 -5.16 -17.92 3.56
N ASP A 196 -5.11 -18.13 4.88
CA ASP A 196 -6.26 -18.62 5.66
C ASP A 196 -7.44 -17.63 5.58
N LEU A 197 -7.17 -16.32 5.69
CA LEU A 197 -8.19 -15.29 5.58
C LEU A 197 -8.80 -15.25 4.16
N ILE A 198 -7.98 -15.42 3.12
CA ILE A 198 -8.45 -15.51 1.73
C ILE A 198 -9.27 -16.79 1.51
N ALA A 199 -8.77 -17.94 1.98
CA ALA A 199 -9.46 -19.23 1.90
C ALA A 199 -10.80 -19.22 2.65
N ALA A 200 -10.90 -18.46 3.74
CA ALA A 200 -12.14 -18.24 4.47
C ALA A 200 -13.15 -17.36 3.69
N GLY A 201 -12.70 -16.60 2.70
CA GLY A 201 -13.54 -15.85 1.76
C GLY A 201 -13.23 -14.36 1.66
N HIS A 202 -12.14 -13.88 2.28
CA HIS A 202 -11.69 -12.50 2.12
C HIS A 202 -11.10 -12.27 0.71
N PRO A 203 -11.33 -11.12 0.07
CA PRO A 203 -10.69 -10.78 -1.19
C PRO A 203 -9.16 -10.73 -1.07
N ARG A 204 -8.44 -11.07 -2.14
CA ARG A 204 -7.00 -10.79 -2.24
C ARG A 204 -6.78 -9.28 -2.34
N LEU A 205 -5.75 -8.79 -1.67
CA LEU A 205 -5.35 -7.39 -1.69
C LEU A 205 -4.49 -7.08 -2.93
N ASN A 206 -5.10 -6.50 -3.97
CA ASN A 206 -4.46 -6.17 -5.25
C ASN A 206 -4.37 -4.66 -5.47
N PHE A 207 -3.59 -3.99 -4.62
CA PHE A 207 -3.43 -2.54 -4.67
C PHE A 207 -2.59 -2.06 -5.85
N GLU A 208 -3.03 -0.95 -6.46
CA GLU A 208 -2.24 -0.18 -7.42
C GLU A 208 -2.63 1.31 -7.26
N LEU A 209 -1.66 2.18 -6.97
CA LEU A 209 -1.93 3.55 -6.51
C LEU A 209 -2.68 4.38 -7.55
N SER A 210 -2.27 4.32 -8.82
CA SER A 210 -2.91 5.10 -9.87
C SER A 210 -4.35 4.66 -10.05
N ALA A 211 -4.58 3.35 -10.03
CA ALA A 211 -5.88 2.76 -10.24
C ALA A 211 -6.87 3.04 -9.13
N TYR A 212 -6.44 2.87 -7.88
CA TYR A 212 -7.27 3.20 -6.72
C TYR A 212 -7.48 4.71 -6.62
N SER A 213 -6.47 5.52 -6.95
CA SER A 213 -6.63 6.96 -7.00
C SER A 213 -7.73 7.34 -7.97
N ALA A 214 -7.79 6.76 -9.17
CA ALA A 214 -8.84 7.06 -10.16
C ALA A 214 -10.25 6.70 -9.66
N GLN A 215 -10.43 5.56 -9.00
CA GLN A 215 -11.73 5.10 -8.51
C GLN A 215 -12.22 5.83 -7.27
N TYR A 216 -11.29 6.32 -6.46
CA TYR A 216 -11.58 6.94 -5.18
C TYR A 216 -12.26 8.31 -5.34
N PRO A 217 -13.38 8.58 -4.63
CA PRO A 217 -13.97 9.91 -4.58
C PRO A 217 -12.95 10.93 -4.10
N LYS A 218 -12.78 12.00 -4.88
CA LYS A 218 -11.78 13.03 -4.57
C LYS A 218 -12.26 13.86 -3.40
N HIS A 219 -11.44 13.94 -2.35
CA HIS A 219 -11.59 14.91 -1.24
C HIS A 219 -10.69 16.13 -1.42
N TRP A 220 -10.11 16.28 -2.62
CA TRP A 220 -9.22 17.37 -2.98
C TRP A 220 -9.42 17.74 -4.45
N LYS A 221 -8.84 18.86 -4.86
CA LYS A 221 -8.88 19.29 -6.26
C LYS A 221 -7.84 18.54 -7.07
N MET A 222 -8.29 17.77 -8.06
CA MET A 222 -7.37 17.13 -9.02
C MET A 222 -6.52 18.14 -9.79
N SER A 223 -6.99 19.38 -9.99
CA SER A 223 -6.19 20.45 -10.59
C SER A 223 -4.93 20.77 -9.80
N ASP A 224 -4.95 20.62 -8.48
CA ASP A 224 -3.79 20.88 -7.63
C ASP A 224 -2.75 19.75 -7.74
N ASP A 225 -3.22 18.52 -7.86
CA ASP A 225 -2.36 17.35 -8.15
C ASP A 225 -1.75 17.47 -9.55
N LEU A 226 -2.54 17.81 -10.58
CA LEU A 226 -2.04 18.00 -11.95
C LEU A 226 -1.07 19.19 -12.08
N LYS A 227 -1.25 20.24 -11.26
CA LYS A 227 -0.29 21.35 -11.19
C LYS A 227 1.04 20.92 -10.56
N ARG A 228 1.00 20.00 -9.59
CA ARG A 228 2.19 19.47 -8.91
C ARG A 228 2.89 18.39 -9.74
N TYR A 229 2.10 17.54 -10.38
CA TYR A 229 2.51 16.42 -11.21
C TYR A 229 1.70 16.44 -12.52
N PRO A 230 2.15 17.17 -13.55
CA PRO A 230 1.45 17.21 -14.85
C PRO A 230 1.30 15.82 -15.49
N ASP A 231 2.19 14.89 -15.16
CA ASP A 231 2.20 13.48 -15.54
C ASP A 231 1.60 12.57 -14.45
N PHE A 232 0.68 13.07 -13.62
CA PHE A 232 0.18 12.45 -12.39
C PHE A 232 -0.07 10.94 -12.48
N ASN A 233 -0.82 10.45 -13.47
CA ASN A 233 -1.24 9.03 -13.52
C ASN A 233 -0.04 8.08 -13.66
N ALA A 234 0.85 8.34 -14.62
CA ALA A 234 2.10 7.62 -14.83
C ALA A 234 3.06 7.76 -13.64
N LYS A 235 3.17 8.97 -13.07
CA LYS A 235 4.02 9.24 -11.91
C LYS A 235 3.53 8.47 -10.66
N ALA A 236 2.22 8.51 -10.40
CA ALA A 236 1.57 7.78 -9.32
C ALA A 236 1.68 6.27 -9.51
N TRP A 237 1.50 5.76 -10.73
CA TRP A 237 1.71 4.35 -11.04
C TRP A 237 3.14 3.93 -10.71
N ALA A 238 4.14 4.65 -11.22
CA ALA A 238 5.53 4.29 -11.05
C ALA A 238 6.01 4.37 -9.59
N ILE A 239 5.66 5.45 -8.86
CA ILE A 239 5.92 5.55 -7.42
C ILE A 239 5.19 4.43 -6.68
N GLY A 240 3.93 4.15 -7.06
CA GLY A 240 3.13 3.08 -6.50
C GLY A 240 3.75 1.69 -6.65
N GLN A 241 4.39 1.39 -7.78
CA GLN A 241 5.11 0.13 -7.98
C GLN A 241 6.26 -0.03 -6.97
N ILE A 242 7.10 1.00 -6.83
CA ILE A 242 8.26 0.97 -5.92
C ILE A 242 7.80 0.89 -4.47
N GLU A 243 6.87 1.75 -4.07
CA GLU A 243 6.40 1.85 -2.69
C GLU A 243 5.56 0.64 -2.26
N SER A 244 4.73 0.10 -3.14
CA SER A 244 3.96 -1.12 -2.84
C SER A 244 4.87 -2.36 -2.78
N SER A 245 5.90 -2.44 -3.62
CA SER A 245 6.96 -3.46 -3.49
C SER A 245 7.68 -3.33 -2.14
N LYS A 246 8.02 -2.11 -1.73
CA LYS A 246 8.66 -1.85 -0.43
C LYS A 246 7.79 -2.34 0.74
N VAL A 247 6.49 -2.05 0.72
CA VAL A 247 5.55 -2.52 1.75
C VAL A 247 5.38 -4.04 1.71
N ALA A 248 5.25 -4.64 0.52
CA ALA A 248 5.17 -6.10 0.37
C ALA A 248 6.43 -6.80 0.89
N LEU A 249 7.62 -6.25 0.63
CA LEU A 249 8.88 -6.77 1.15
C LEU A 249 9.02 -6.58 2.66
N GLN A 250 8.47 -5.50 3.23
CA GLN A 250 8.41 -5.33 4.68
C GLN A 250 7.50 -6.37 5.33
N LEU A 251 6.35 -6.66 4.71
CA LEU A 251 5.45 -7.73 5.15
C LEU A 251 6.14 -9.10 5.05
N LEU A 252 6.83 -9.38 3.95
CA LEU A 252 7.62 -10.61 3.80
C LEU A 252 8.74 -10.70 4.84
N GLU A 253 9.46 -9.60 5.12
CA GLU A 253 10.46 -9.54 6.18
C GLU A 253 9.83 -9.85 7.55
N ASP A 254 8.70 -9.25 7.88
CA ASP A 254 8.00 -9.50 9.14
C ASP A 254 7.56 -10.98 9.24
N ARG A 255 7.06 -11.58 8.15
CA ARG A 255 6.74 -13.02 8.04
C ARG A 255 7.96 -13.92 8.30
N THR A 256 9.18 -13.49 7.97
CA THR A 256 10.39 -14.29 8.25
C THR A 256 10.67 -14.45 9.74
N THR A 257 10.14 -13.54 10.56
CA THR A 257 10.29 -13.55 12.03
C THR A 257 9.17 -14.32 12.74
N GLY A 258 8.17 -14.79 12.00
CA GLY A 258 6.97 -15.44 12.56
C GLY A 258 5.91 -14.44 13.04
N LEU A 259 6.05 -13.15 12.73
CA LEU A 259 5.05 -12.12 12.97
C LEU A 259 3.93 -12.17 11.91
N HIS A 260 3.35 -13.34 11.68
CA HIS A 260 2.27 -13.53 10.70
C HIS A 260 1.28 -14.62 11.12
N GLY A 261 -0.01 -14.34 10.91
CA GLY A 261 -1.11 -15.27 11.21
C GLY A 261 -2.38 -14.65 11.77
N VAL A 262 -3.43 -15.47 11.82
CA VAL A 262 -4.72 -15.09 12.39
C VAL A 262 -4.59 -15.05 13.92
N ASP A 263 -4.87 -13.88 14.51
CA ASP A 263 -4.78 -13.60 15.95
C ASP A 263 -3.44 -13.96 16.59
N GLY A 264 -2.33 -13.72 15.86
CA GLY A 264 -0.98 -13.93 16.38
C GLY A 264 -0.57 -15.41 16.54
N LYS A 265 -1.33 -16.34 15.97
CA LYS A 265 -0.91 -17.76 15.87
C LYS A 265 0.24 -17.89 14.88
N LYS A 266 1.30 -18.63 15.25
CA LYS A 266 2.41 -18.95 14.34
C LYS A 266 1.87 -19.59 13.06
N SER A 267 2.14 -18.95 11.93
CA SER A 267 1.79 -19.48 10.61
C SER A 267 2.93 -20.25 9.98
N LEU A 268 2.59 -21.02 8.94
CA LEU A 268 3.54 -21.73 8.12
C LEU A 268 4.46 -20.75 7.37
N TRP A 269 5.70 -21.18 7.12
CA TRP A 269 6.65 -20.43 6.31
C TRP A 269 7.07 -21.24 5.08
N PRO A 270 7.15 -20.60 3.90
CA PRO A 270 6.64 -19.26 3.59
C PRO A 270 5.11 -19.19 3.65
N GLU A 271 4.56 -17.99 3.85
CA GLU A 271 3.12 -17.78 3.76
C GLU A 271 2.67 -17.99 2.29
N PHE A 272 1.59 -18.73 2.05
CA PHE A 272 1.11 -19.06 0.72
C PHE A 272 0.61 -17.87 -0.10
N THR A 273 0.22 -16.76 0.55
CA THR A 273 -0.07 -15.51 -0.17
C THR A 273 1.13 -14.86 -0.84
N GLU A 274 2.35 -15.28 -0.51
CA GLU A 274 3.56 -14.82 -1.20
C GLU A 274 3.69 -15.40 -2.61
N PHE A 275 2.99 -16.50 -2.91
CA PHE A 275 3.08 -17.16 -4.21
C PHE A 275 1.97 -16.73 -5.16
N ASP A 276 2.19 -16.96 -6.46
CA ASP A 276 1.15 -16.76 -7.47
C ASP A 276 -0.01 -17.73 -7.23
N CYS A 277 -1.16 -17.18 -6.81
CA CYS A 277 -2.36 -17.96 -6.50
C CYS A 277 -2.81 -18.84 -7.69
N PHE A 278 -2.58 -18.42 -8.93
CA PHE A 278 -2.98 -19.16 -10.14
C PHE A 278 -2.11 -20.39 -10.42
N SER A 279 -0.97 -20.52 -9.75
CA SER A 279 -0.14 -21.73 -9.81
C SER A 279 -0.81 -22.93 -9.13
N CYS A 280 -1.58 -22.67 -8.06
CA CYS A 280 -2.31 -23.68 -7.31
C CYS A 280 -3.81 -23.70 -7.64
N HIS A 281 -4.43 -22.53 -7.78
CA HIS A 281 -5.88 -22.38 -7.96
C HIS A 281 -6.25 -22.12 -9.43
N LYS A 282 -6.49 -23.21 -10.15
CA LYS A 282 -6.85 -23.20 -11.58
C LYS A 282 -8.28 -22.72 -11.88
N ASP A 283 -9.12 -22.57 -10.85
CA ASP A 283 -10.55 -22.29 -10.97
C ASP A 283 -11.02 -21.18 -10.01
N LEU A 284 -10.31 -20.06 -9.95
CA LEU A 284 -10.81 -18.84 -9.28
C LEU A 284 -11.89 -18.08 -10.11
N LYS A 285 -12.39 -18.74 -11.18
CA LYS A 285 -13.37 -18.33 -12.22
C LYS A 285 -13.00 -17.20 -13.19
N LEU A 286 -13.02 -17.37 -14.53
CA LEU A 286 -12.73 -18.46 -15.49
C LEU A 286 -13.31 -18.03 -16.86
N ASN A 287 -12.50 -18.04 -17.91
CA ASN A 287 -12.77 -19.04 -18.94
C ASN A 287 -11.69 -20.08 -18.72
N SER A 288 -12.06 -21.24 -18.19
CA SER A 288 -11.17 -22.39 -17.94
C SER A 288 -10.72 -22.99 -19.25
N ARG A 289 -9.88 -22.24 -19.95
CA ARG A 289 -8.90 -22.77 -20.87
C ARG A 289 -7.56 -22.21 -20.44
N LYS A 290 -6.59 -23.10 -20.52
CA LYS A 290 -5.32 -23.03 -19.83
C LYS A 290 -4.62 -21.77 -20.33
N TYR A 291 -4.48 -20.73 -19.50
CA TYR A 291 -3.36 -19.82 -19.70
C TYR A 291 -2.12 -20.69 -19.54
N GLN A 292 -1.54 -21.10 -20.68
CA GLN A 292 -0.43 -22.06 -20.75
C GLN A 292 0.91 -21.36 -20.66
N GLY A 293 0.92 -20.08 -20.24
CA GLY A 293 2.13 -19.35 -19.96
C GLY A 293 3.03 -20.22 -19.13
N GLY A 294 4.13 -20.68 -19.73
CA GLY A 294 4.94 -21.72 -19.13
C GLY A 294 5.64 -21.11 -17.92
N TYR A 295 5.27 -21.52 -16.72
CA TYR A 295 6.16 -21.31 -15.58
C TYR A 295 7.49 -21.97 -15.95
N SER A 296 8.55 -21.16 -16.11
CA SER A 296 9.92 -21.64 -16.38
C SER A 296 10.51 -22.44 -15.23
N ASN A 297 9.78 -22.48 -14.12
CA ASN A 297 10.10 -23.13 -12.88
C ASN A 297 10.02 -24.66 -12.99
N LYS A 298 10.86 -25.35 -12.21
CA LYS A 298 10.88 -26.81 -12.17
C LYS A 298 9.52 -27.32 -11.68
N PRO A 299 9.00 -28.44 -12.23
CA PRO A 299 7.79 -29.06 -11.70
C PRO A 299 7.87 -29.24 -10.17
N GLY A 300 6.83 -28.80 -9.46
CA GLY A 300 6.78 -28.85 -7.99
C GLY A 300 7.35 -27.62 -7.26
N SER A 301 7.82 -26.59 -7.97
CA SER A 301 8.14 -25.28 -7.36
C SER A 301 6.98 -24.29 -7.50
N LEU A 302 6.77 -23.48 -6.46
CA LEU A 302 5.76 -22.43 -6.44
C LEU A 302 6.41 -21.11 -6.85
N PRO A 303 5.99 -20.48 -7.95
CA PRO A 303 6.53 -19.18 -8.35
C PRO A 303 6.14 -18.10 -7.36
N TRP A 304 7.09 -17.23 -7.03
CA TRP A 304 6.85 -16.06 -6.19
C TRP A 304 5.90 -15.08 -6.90
N GLY A 305 4.98 -14.46 -6.15
CA GLY A 305 3.91 -13.62 -6.68
C GLY A 305 4.43 -12.40 -7.45
N GLY A 306 3.84 -12.16 -8.62
CA GLY A 306 4.28 -11.11 -9.55
C GLY A 306 3.65 -9.73 -9.30
N TRP A 307 2.55 -9.63 -8.54
CA TRP A 307 1.79 -8.38 -8.45
C TRP A 307 2.60 -7.16 -8.03
N PHE A 308 3.40 -7.26 -6.96
CA PHE A 308 4.24 -6.16 -6.46
C PHE A 308 5.70 -6.25 -6.89
N ASN A 309 6.17 -7.43 -7.32
CA ASN A 309 7.59 -7.71 -7.58
C ASN A 309 7.84 -8.24 -8.99
N GLY A 310 6.94 -7.96 -9.92
CA GLY A 310 6.97 -8.45 -11.30
C GLY A 310 7.64 -7.50 -12.29
N ASN A 311 7.33 -7.69 -13.57
CA ASN A 311 7.99 -6.97 -14.66
C ASN A 311 7.71 -5.45 -14.66
N ALA A 312 6.54 -5.02 -14.18
CA ALA A 312 6.21 -3.60 -14.07
C ALA A 312 7.19 -2.83 -13.16
N LEU A 313 7.45 -3.34 -11.96
CA LEU A 313 8.46 -2.79 -11.05
C LEU A 313 9.84 -2.77 -11.72
N LYS A 314 10.24 -3.86 -12.38
CA LYS A 314 11.55 -3.93 -13.06
C LYS A 314 11.72 -2.81 -14.08
N LEU A 315 10.72 -2.58 -14.93
CA LEU A 315 10.75 -1.52 -15.95
C LEU A 315 10.78 -0.11 -15.33
N VAL A 316 10.03 0.12 -14.24
CA VAL A 316 10.09 1.39 -13.51
C VAL A 316 11.49 1.62 -12.92
N LEU A 317 12.10 0.60 -12.33
CA LEU A 317 13.44 0.71 -11.74
C LEU A 317 14.54 0.91 -12.79
N GLU A 318 14.34 0.43 -14.03
CA GLU A 318 15.26 0.70 -15.15
C GLU A 318 15.30 2.19 -15.55
N GLU A 319 14.22 2.94 -15.30
CA GLU A 319 14.14 4.39 -15.47
C GLU A 319 14.69 5.17 -14.27
N SER A 320 14.82 4.53 -13.12
CA SER A 320 15.43 5.14 -11.93
C SER A 320 16.96 5.09 -12.01
N LYS A 321 17.64 6.00 -11.30
CA LYS A 321 19.10 5.92 -11.16
C LYS A 321 19.56 4.68 -10.40
N VAL A 322 18.67 4.11 -9.58
CA VAL A 322 18.96 2.99 -8.70
C VAL A 322 18.25 1.75 -9.23
N LYS A 323 18.96 1.01 -10.11
CA LYS A 323 18.47 -0.23 -10.71
C LYS A 323 18.47 -1.39 -9.70
N ALA A 324 17.60 -1.32 -8.71
CA ALA A 324 17.58 -2.20 -7.55
C ALA A 324 16.35 -3.10 -7.50
N PHE A 325 16.20 -3.96 -8.51
CA PHE A 325 15.17 -4.99 -8.49
C PHE A 325 15.52 -6.06 -7.43
N PRO A 326 14.57 -6.57 -6.63
CA PRO A 326 14.79 -7.54 -5.55
C PRO A 326 15.10 -8.97 -6.07
N THR A 327 16.12 -9.09 -6.93
CA THR A 327 16.49 -10.34 -7.61
C THR A 327 16.84 -11.46 -6.63
N GLU A 328 17.58 -11.14 -5.57
CA GLU A 328 17.98 -12.11 -4.56
C GLU A 328 16.77 -12.66 -3.79
N VAL A 329 15.80 -11.81 -3.43
CA VAL A 329 14.55 -12.24 -2.79
C VAL A 329 13.78 -13.15 -3.74
N SER A 330 13.64 -12.74 -5.00
CA SER A 330 12.97 -13.56 -6.02
C SER A 330 13.61 -14.93 -6.19
N LEU A 331 14.95 -15.00 -6.28
CA LEU A 331 15.68 -16.28 -6.38
C LEU A 331 15.46 -17.16 -5.15
N GLN A 332 15.42 -16.58 -3.95
CA GLN A 332 15.21 -17.31 -2.70
C GLN A 332 13.77 -17.80 -2.56
N MET A 333 12.78 -16.96 -2.89
CA MET A 333 11.36 -17.30 -2.76
C MET A 333 10.90 -18.31 -3.83
N ASN A 334 11.54 -18.35 -4.99
CA ASN A 334 11.30 -19.39 -6.00
C ASN A 334 11.94 -20.76 -5.66
N GLN A 335 12.69 -20.87 -4.55
CA GLN A 335 13.28 -22.13 -4.10
C GLN A 335 12.37 -22.85 -3.10
N PHE A 336 12.26 -24.17 -3.25
CA PHE A 336 11.63 -25.01 -2.24
C PHE A 336 12.43 -24.95 -0.92
N GLY A 337 11.77 -24.63 0.20
CA GLY A 337 12.42 -24.51 1.50
C GLY A 337 13.24 -23.22 1.68
N ALA A 338 12.77 -22.10 1.12
CA ALA A 338 13.35 -20.78 1.30
C ALA A 338 13.67 -20.51 2.78
N GLN A 339 14.91 -20.13 3.10
CA GLN A 339 15.36 -19.95 4.47
C GLN A 339 14.91 -18.58 5.02
N PRO A 340 14.08 -18.50 6.09
CA PRO A 340 13.54 -17.24 6.58
C PRO A 340 14.63 -16.19 6.86
N SER A 341 15.72 -16.59 7.52
CA SER A 341 16.82 -15.69 7.87
C SER A 341 17.52 -15.08 6.64
N LYS A 342 17.70 -15.86 5.58
CA LYS A 342 18.30 -15.37 4.32
C LYS A 342 17.33 -14.43 3.60
N VAL A 343 16.05 -14.81 3.52
CA VAL A 343 14.99 -14.01 2.89
C VAL A 343 14.84 -12.67 3.60
N GLY A 344 14.78 -12.65 4.94
CA GLY A 344 14.68 -11.42 5.72
C GLY A 344 15.87 -10.48 5.49
N GLN A 345 17.10 -11.01 5.46
CA GLN A 345 18.29 -10.20 5.14
C GLN A 345 18.24 -9.61 3.72
N SER A 346 17.79 -10.39 2.74
CA SER A 346 17.63 -9.93 1.36
C SER A 346 16.52 -8.87 1.24
N CYS A 347 15.40 -9.04 1.96
CA CYS A 347 14.31 -8.07 2.02
C CYS A 347 14.81 -6.75 2.58
N LYS A 348 15.50 -6.77 3.73
CA LYS A 348 16.07 -5.55 4.34
C LYS A 348 16.98 -4.76 3.38
N LYS A 349 17.82 -5.46 2.61
CA LYS A 349 18.68 -4.84 1.59
C LYS A 349 17.84 -4.23 0.46
N ALA A 350 16.89 -4.99 -0.07
CA ALA A 350 16.02 -4.54 -1.16
C ALA A 350 15.17 -3.33 -0.76
N ILE A 351 14.56 -3.35 0.44
CA ILE A 351 13.79 -2.23 1.01
C ILE A 351 14.63 -0.95 1.05
N ALA A 352 15.87 -1.03 1.54
CA ALA A 352 16.76 0.12 1.59
C ALA A 352 17.11 0.67 0.20
N GLN A 353 17.22 -0.19 -0.82
CA GLN A 353 17.49 0.25 -2.18
C GLN A 353 16.25 0.84 -2.86
N LEU A 354 15.08 0.26 -2.63
CA LEU A 354 13.80 0.77 -3.14
C LEU A 354 13.46 2.13 -2.53
N GLU A 355 13.80 2.36 -1.26
CA GLU A 355 13.68 3.68 -0.62
C GLU A 355 14.46 4.75 -1.40
N ILE A 356 15.69 4.45 -1.83
CA ILE A 356 16.49 5.39 -2.62
C ILE A 356 15.87 5.58 -4.02
N ALA A 357 15.37 4.50 -4.63
CA ALA A 357 14.72 4.57 -5.95
C ALA A 357 13.43 5.41 -5.92
N ALA A 358 12.62 5.27 -4.86
CA ALA A 358 11.42 6.10 -4.66
C ALA A 358 11.77 7.57 -4.52
N GLN A 359 12.76 7.91 -3.68
CA GLN A 359 13.22 9.29 -3.50
C GLN A 359 13.81 9.90 -4.78
N ASP A 360 14.52 9.10 -5.60
CA ASP A 360 15.02 9.55 -6.91
C ASP A 360 13.87 9.83 -7.88
N LEU A 361 12.90 8.91 -7.95
CA LEU A 361 11.74 9.04 -8.82
C LEU A 361 10.85 10.23 -8.43
N GLU A 362 10.62 10.46 -7.14
CA GLU A 362 9.86 11.62 -6.65
C GLU A 362 10.49 12.94 -7.05
N LYS A 363 11.82 13.03 -6.96
CA LYS A 363 12.59 14.22 -7.33
C LYS A 363 12.82 14.31 -8.84
N SER A 364 12.45 13.29 -9.61
CA SER A 364 12.62 13.33 -11.06
C SER A 364 11.70 14.39 -11.67
N PRO A 365 12.14 15.07 -12.74
CA PRO A 365 11.25 15.94 -13.51
C PRO A 365 10.01 15.21 -14.00
N THR A 366 8.98 15.99 -14.35
CA THR A 366 7.80 15.53 -15.08
C THR A 366 8.22 14.78 -16.34
N TRP A 367 7.63 13.61 -16.55
CA TRP A 367 7.86 12.82 -17.75
C TRP A 367 7.19 13.45 -18.96
N GLY A 368 8.00 13.84 -19.93
CA GLY A 368 7.52 14.37 -21.21
C GLY A 368 6.99 13.27 -22.12
N LYS A 369 6.33 13.67 -23.21
CA LYS A 369 5.73 12.76 -24.21
C LYS A 369 6.70 11.69 -24.72
N SER A 370 7.94 12.04 -25.03
CA SER A 370 8.94 11.09 -25.52
C SER A 370 9.30 10.02 -24.47
N GLN A 371 9.33 10.39 -23.19
CA GLN A 371 9.58 9.43 -22.09
C GLN A 371 8.38 8.53 -21.88
N LEU A 372 7.16 9.09 -21.85
CA LEU A 372 5.92 8.31 -21.77
C LEU A 372 5.79 7.32 -22.94
N GLN A 373 6.09 7.77 -24.16
CA GLN A 373 6.09 6.91 -25.35
C GLN A 373 7.15 5.80 -25.26
N SER A 374 8.37 6.12 -24.80
CA SER A 374 9.43 5.14 -24.58
C SER A 374 9.00 4.08 -23.57
N LEU A 375 8.42 4.50 -22.44
CA LEU A 375 7.96 3.61 -21.38
C LEU A 375 6.79 2.73 -21.84
N ALA A 376 5.83 3.30 -22.58
CA ALA A 376 4.75 2.53 -23.21
C ALA A 376 5.31 1.46 -24.15
N LYS A 377 6.27 1.81 -25.02
CA LYS A 377 6.93 0.84 -25.91
C LYS A 377 7.61 -0.28 -25.13
N LYS A 378 8.39 0.04 -24.09
CA LYS A 378 9.03 -0.98 -23.24
C LYS A 378 8.03 -1.93 -22.59
N LEU A 379 6.93 -1.41 -22.06
CA LEU A 379 5.84 -2.22 -21.50
C LEU A 379 5.22 -3.12 -22.57
N ILE A 380 4.89 -2.57 -23.74
CA ILE A 380 4.30 -3.30 -24.86
C ILE A 380 5.24 -4.40 -25.37
N ASP A 381 6.54 -4.10 -25.54
CA ASP A 381 7.56 -5.05 -25.96
C ASP A 381 7.72 -6.19 -24.94
N SER A 382 7.64 -5.87 -23.65
CA SER A 382 7.62 -6.89 -22.58
C SER A 382 6.36 -7.77 -22.62
N GLY A 383 5.26 -7.24 -23.16
CA GLY A 383 3.98 -7.92 -23.29
C GLY A 383 4.05 -9.26 -24.02
N LYS A 384 4.91 -9.41 -25.04
CA LYS A 384 5.10 -10.70 -25.73
C LYS A 384 5.63 -11.77 -24.77
N THR A 385 6.66 -11.42 -24.00
CA THR A 385 7.25 -12.35 -23.01
C THR A 385 6.26 -12.66 -21.91
N ILE A 386 5.52 -11.64 -21.45
CA ILE A 386 4.46 -11.82 -20.45
C ILE A 386 3.40 -12.78 -20.99
N ALA A 387 2.93 -12.63 -22.23
CA ALA A 387 1.91 -13.50 -22.79
C ALA A 387 2.34 -14.96 -22.94
N GLU A 388 3.62 -15.19 -23.24
CA GLU A 388 4.19 -16.54 -23.42
C GLU A 388 4.56 -17.23 -22.08
N LYS A 389 4.96 -16.46 -21.05
CA LYS A 389 5.63 -16.98 -19.85
C LYS A 389 5.28 -16.27 -18.54
N GLY A 390 4.64 -15.11 -18.60
CA GLY A 390 4.29 -14.28 -17.43
C GLY A 390 3.05 -14.80 -16.71
N SER A 391 2.79 -14.29 -15.51
CA SER A 391 1.61 -14.63 -14.71
C SER A 391 0.39 -13.78 -15.07
N TRP A 392 -0.76 -14.09 -14.46
CA TRP A 392 -1.92 -13.20 -14.53
C TRP A 392 -1.62 -11.82 -13.92
N ASP A 393 -0.90 -11.79 -12.80
CA ASP A 393 -0.51 -10.56 -12.13
C ASP A 393 0.34 -9.67 -13.07
N ASP A 394 1.30 -10.25 -13.80
CA ASP A 394 2.12 -9.51 -14.75
C ASP A 394 1.28 -8.89 -15.87
N PHE A 395 0.25 -9.60 -16.32
CA PHE A 395 -0.63 -9.12 -17.38
C PHE A 395 -1.57 -8.01 -16.91
N ALA A 396 -2.11 -8.14 -15.69
CA ALA A 396 -2.87 -7.08 -15.02
C ALA A 396 -2.01 -5.82 -14.83
N GLN A 397 -0.79 -5.97 -14.31
CA GLN A 397 0.13 -4.85 -14.11
C GLN A 397 0.57 -4.18 -15.42
N LEU A 398 0.74 -4.95 -16.50
CA LEU A 398 0.97 -4.41 -17.84
C LEU A 398 -0.18 -3.47 -18.27
N TYR A 399 -1.42 -3.92 -18.12
CA TYR A 399 -2.58 -3.10 -18.45
C TYR A 399 -2.63 -1.81 -17.63
N LEU A 400 -2.48 -1.92 -16.30
CA LEU A 400 -2.55 -0.76 -15.40
C LEU A 400 -1.44 0.25 -15.70
N GLY A 401 -0.23 -0.20 -16.01
CA GLY A 401 0.87 0.67 -16.41
C GLY A 401 0.60 1.39 -17.73
N LEU A 402 0.10 0.68 -18.75
CA LEU A 402 -0.24 1.29 -20.03
C LEU A 402 -1.39 2.31 -19.89
N ALA A 403 -2.39 2.00 -19.06
CA ALA A 403 -3.52 2.89 -18.84
C ALA A 403 -3.12 4.14 -18.04
N ALA A 404 -2.22 4.01 -17.06
CA ALA A 404 -1.63 5.15 -16.35
C ALA A 404 -0.82 6.06 -17.29
N ILE A 405 0.00 5.48 -18.18
CA ILE A 405 0.77 6.23 -19.18
C ILE A 405 -0.15 6.93 -20.18
N HIS A 406 -1.19 6.24 -20.66
CA HIS A 406 -2.21 6.81 -21.53
C HIS A 406 -2.87 8.04 -20.89
N ASN A 407 -3.39 7.89 -19.67
CA ASN A 407 -4.07 8.97 -18.96
C ASN A 407 -3.14 10.18 -18.71
N SER A 408 -1.86 9.97 -18.41
CA SER A 408 -0.90 11.08 -18.32
C SER A 408 -0.60 11.74 -19.65
N TRP A 409 -0.52 10.97 -20.74
CA TRP A 409 -0.35 11.54 -22.06
C TRP A 409 -1.57 12.39 -22.44
N ASP A 410 -2.78 11.89 -22.19
CA ASP A 410 -4.02 12.62 -22.40
C ASP A 410 -4.08 13.92 -21.58
N ASP A 411 -3.67 13.88 -20.30
CA ASP A 411 -3.61 15.08 -19.45
C ASP A 411 -2.61 16.14 -19.94
N LEU A 412 -1.50 15.72 -20.56
CA LEU A 412 -0.48 16.61 -21.11
C LEU A 412 -0.81 17.14 -22.51
N ASP A 413 -1.42 16.31 -23.35
CA ASP A 413 -1.81 16.62 -24.72
C ASP A 413 -2.94 15.69 -25.20
N PRO A 414 -4.22 16.08 -25.00
CA PRO A 414 -5.37 15.26 -25.37
C PRO A 414 -5.43 14.90 -26.86
N GLN A 415 -4.85 15.73 -27.73
CA GLN A 415 -4.85 15.49 -29.19
C GLN A 415 -3.63 14.70 -29.66
N GLY A 416 -2.60 14.57 -28.82
CA GLY A 416 -1.34 13.93 -29.15
C GLY A 416 -1.25 12.46 -28.80
N VAL A 417 -2.27 11.88 -28.15
CA VAL A 417 -2.29 10.45 -27.83
C VAL A 417 -2.49 9.63 -29.11
N PRO A 418 -1.58 8.69 -29.44
CA PRO A 418 -1.73 7.87 -30.64
C PRO A 418 -3.05 7.09 -30.63
N LYS A 419 -3.87 7.24 -31.68
CA LYS A 419 -5.18 6.59 -31.78
C LYS A 419 -5.08 5.05 -31.74
N ASP A 420 -4.01 4.49 -32.29
CA ASP A 420 -3.74 3.05 -32.23
C ASP A 420 -3.46 2.58 -30.80
N PHE A 421 -2.71 3.36 -30.01
CA PHE A 421 -2.50 3.06 -28.59
C PHE A 421 -3.81 2.98 -27.82
N THR A 422 -4.70 3.97 -27.98
CA THR A 422 -6.02 3.98 -27.35
C THR A 422 -6.85 2.75 -27.73
N LYS A 423 -6.93 2.44 -29.03
CA LYS A 423 -7.72 1.32 -29.54
C LYS A 423 -7.25 -0.01 -28.96
N GLU A 424 -5.94 -0.22 -28.90
CA GLU A 424 -5.38 -1.48 -28.41
C GLU A 424 -5.50 -1.62 -26.89
N LEU A 425 -5.39 -0.51 -26.14
CA LEU A 425 -5.62 -0.50 -24.69
C LEU A 425 -7.06 -0.88 -24.32
N VAL A 426 -8.06 -0.40 -25.07
CA VAL A 426 -9.47 -0.80 -24.92
C VAL A 426 -9.64 -2.31 -25.09
N LYS A 427 -8.97 -2.91 -26.08
CA LYS A 427 -9.05 -4.37 -26.27
C LYS A 427 -8.41 -5.13 -25.10
N LEU A 428 -7.25 -4.68 -24.58
CA LEU A 428 -6.64 -5.30 -23.41
C LEU A 428 -7.56 -5.23 -22.19
N ARG A 429 -8.18 -4.08 -21.95
CA ARG A 429 -9.19 -3.93 -20.90
C ARG A 429 -10.32 -4.92 -21.08
N ASP A 430 -10.89 -5.01 -22.28
CA ASP A 430 -12.04 -5.87 -22.53
C ASP A 430 -11.71 -7.35 -22.35
N LEU A 431 -10.43 -7.73 -22.50
CA LEU A 431 -9.93 -9.06 -22.14
C LEU A 431 -9.79 -9.25 -20.62
N LEU A 432 -9.54 -8.18 -19.86
CA LEU A 432 -9.34 -8.18 -18.41
C LEU A 432 -10.60 -7.86 -17.57
N LYS A 433 -11.65 -7.34 -18.19
CA LYS A 433 -12.85 -6.81 -17.50
C LYS A 433 -13.56 -7.82 -16.59
N ASP A 434 -13.54 -9.09 -16.97
CA ASP A 434 -14.18 -10.17 -16.22
C ASP A 434 -13.22 -10.84 -15.22
N VAL A 435 -12.00 -10.31 -15.13
CA VAL A 435 -10.88 -10.97 -14.43
C VAL A 435 -10.58 -10.31 -13.09
N PHE A 436 -10.79 -9.01 -13.01
CA PHE A 436 -10.78 -8.28 -11.76
C PHE A 436 -12.13 -8.48 -11.02
N PRO A 437 -12.13 -8.78 -9.71
CA PRO A 437 -13.35 -8.76 -8.91
C PRO A 437 -14.15 -7.47 -9.15
N LYS A 438 -15.48 -7.57 -9.19
CA LYS A 438 -16.31 -6.37 -9.28
C LYS A 438 -16.33 -5.67 -7.93
N GLY A 439 -16.10 -4.36 -7.91
CA GLY A 439 -16.14 -3.55 -6.69
C GLY A 439 -15.01 -2.52 -6.63
N PHE A 440 -15.01 -1.73 -5.56
CA PHE A 440 -14.00 -0.71 -5.27
C PHE A 440 -12.66 -1.30 -4.77
N ASP A 441 -12.66 -2.57 -4.37
CA ASP A 441 -11.50 -3.33 -3.92
C ASP A 441 -10.71 -3.95 -5.09
N SER A 442 -10.95 -3.47 -6.31
CA SER A 442 -10.38 -4.05 -7.51
C SER A 442 -10.07 -3.01 -8.58
N PRO A 443 -8.98 -3.17 -9.35
CA PRO A 443 -8.71 -2.33 -10.52
C PRO A 443 -9.72 -2.46 -11.67
N SER A 444 -10.78 -3.28 -11.55
CA SER A 444 -11.82 -3.48 -12.58
C SER A 444 -12.47 -2.18 -13.05
N LEU A 445 -12.54 -1.17 -12.19
CA LEU A 445 -13.18 0.11 -12.46
C LEU A 445 -12.19 1.24 -12.77
N PHE A 446 -10.94 0.92 -13.15
CA PHE A 446 -9.99 1.96 -13.55
C PHE A 446 -10.62 2.89 -14.60
N GLU A 447 -10.63 4.21 -14.32
CA GLU A 447 -11.28 5.18 -15.20
C GLU A 447 -10.52 5.29 -16.53
N ASP A 448 -11.08 4.66 -17.55
CA ASP A 448 -10.63 4.80 -18.92
C ASP A 448 -11.19 6.11 -19.50
N LYS A 449 -10.41 7.19 -19.41
CA LYS A 449 -10.75 8.49 -20.05
C LYS A 449 -11.06 8.36 -21.55
N PHE A 450 -10.58 7.28 -22.16
CA PHE A 450 -10.69 6.98 -23.58
C PHE A 450 -11.95 6.20 -24.00
N SER A 451 -12.76 5.69 -23.05
CA SER A 451 -14.03 5.01 -23.37
C SER A 451 -15.06 5.92 -24.07
N MET A 452 -14.88 7.24 -24.02
CA MET A 452 -15.79 8.24 -24.57
C MET A 452 -15.46 8.73 -26.00
N ASN A 453 -14.33 8.34 -26.61
CA ASN A 453 -13.85 8.94 -27.87
C ASN A 453 -13.36 7.92 -28.93
N LEU A 454 -14.20 6.96 -29.31
CA LEU A 454 -13.92 6.11 -30.48
C LEU A 454 -14.26 6.85 -31.78
N ARG A 455 -13.34 7.67 -32.31
CA ARG A 455 -13.46 8.21 -33.69
C ARG A 455 -12.73 7.29 -34.67
N ASN A 456 -13.50 6.65 -35.55
CA ASN A 456 -13.04 5.80 -36.66
C ASN A 456 -12.22 6.61 -37.67
N GLU A 457 -10.91 6.44 -37.70
CA GLU A 457 -10.04 6.87 -38.82
C GLU A 457 -8.72 6.09 -38.79
N LYS A 458 -8.08 5.91 -39.97
CA LYS A 458 -6.94 5.00 -40.19
C LYS A 458 -5.79 5.20 -39.19
N SER A 459 -5.38 4.10 -38.55
CA SER A 459 -4.30 4.03 -37.55
C SER A 459 -2.91 4.09 -38.18
N SER A 460 -1.99 4.84 -37.59
CA SER A 460 -0.54 4.58 -37.76
C SER A 460 -0.19 3.22 -37.16
N GLU A 461 0.75 2.48 -37.76
CA GLU A 461 1.10 1.12 -37.31
C GLU A 461 2.04 1.06 -36.09
N THR A 462 2.26 2.17 -35.37
CA THR A 462 3.30 2.33 -34.34
C THR A 462 3.24 1.27 -33.24
N PHE A 463 2.04 0.88 -32.80
CA PHE A 463 1.84 -0.13 -31.75
C PHE A 463 1.11 -1.40 -32.23
N SER A 464 0.59 -1.38 -33.46
CA SER A 464 -0.39 -2.36 -33.94
C SER A 464 0.15 -3.79 -34.13
N SER A 465 1.46 -3.99 -34.34
CA SER A 465 2.04 -5.33 -34.55
C SER A 465 2.30 -6.08 -33.24
N VAL A 466 2.77 -5.37 -32.20
CA VAL A 466 3.08 -5.94 -30.89
C VAL A 466 1.80 -6.26 -30.11
N PHE A 467 0.80 -5.38 -30.17
CA PHE A 467 -0.52 -5.67 -29.58
C PHE A 467 -1.28 -6.77 -30.30
N ARG A 468 -1.12 -6.93 -31.63
CA ARG A 468 -1.65 -8.09 -32.36
C ARG A 468 -1.04 -9.40 -31.87
N SER A 469 0.29 -9.43 -31.70
CA SER A 469 0.98 -10.61 -31.14
C SER A 469 0.50 -10.91 -29.71
N LEU A 470 0.28 -9.87 -28.90
CA LEU A 470 -0.27 -9.99 -27.55
C LEU A 470 -1.70 -10.55 -27.56
N GLN A 471 -2.56 -10.04 -28.46
CA GLN A 471 -3.92 -10.53 -28.68
C GLN A 471 -3.94 -11.97 -29.13
N ASP A 472 -3.11 -12.35 -30.11
CA ASP A 472 -3.06 -13.72 -30.61
C ASP A 472 -2.64 -14.70 -29.51
N VAL A 473 -1.70 -14.31 -28.64
CA VAL A 473 -1.30 -15.14 -27.48
C VAL A 473 -2.41 -15.19 -26.42
N LEU A 474 -3.13 -14.10 -26.16
CA LEU A 474 -4.24 -14.09 -25.21
C LEU A 474 -5.45 -14.87 -25.71
N GLU A 475 -5.80 -14.71 -26.98
CA GLU A 475 -6.87 -15.46 -27.62
C GLU A 475 -6.52 -16.94 -27.74
N SER A 476 -5.25 -17.29 -28.01
CA SER A 476 -4.80 -18.69 -28.01
C SER A 476 -4.74 -19.30 -26.61
N ASN A 477 -4.38 -18.53 -25.58
CA ASN A 477 -4.47 -18.95 -24.17
C ASN A 477 -5.93 -19.03 -23.67
N ARG A 478 -6.87 -18.32 -24.33
CA ARG A 478 -8.31 -18.40 -24.08
C ARG A 478 -8.97 -19.57 -24.84
N ARG A 479 -8.35 -20.07 -25.91
CA ARG A 479 -8.78 -21.25 -26.70
C ARG A 479 -8.26 -22.55 -26.11
#